data_AF-X0SRF8-F1
#
_entry.id   AF-X0SRF8-F1
#
_cell.length_a   1.000
_cell.length_b   1.000
_cell.length_c   1.000
_cell.angle_alpha   90.00
_cell.angle_beta   90.00
_cell.angle_gamma   90.00
#
_symmetry.space_group_name_H-M   'P 1'
#
loop_
_entity.id
_entity.type
_entity.pdbx_description
1 polymer ?
#
loop_
_entity_poly.entity_id
_entity_poly.type
_entity_poly.pdbx_seq_one_letter_code
_entity_poly.pdbx_strand_id
1 'polypeptide(L)' 'MEERRIGVYVCHCGSNIADIVDVEAVSKYAGGLDSVVVARDYKFICSDPGQELIKQDIKEQRLNRVVVA' A
#
# COMPACT_ATOMS: atom_id res chain seq x y z
N MET A 1 23.70 2.08 -6.07
CA MET A 1 22.39 1.43 -5.81
C MET A 1 21.31 2.37 -6.27
N GLU A 2 20.25 1.85 -6.89
CA GLU A 2 19.11 2.66 -7.35
C GLU A 2 18.34 3.25 -6.14
N GLU A 3 17.80 4.46 -6.29
CA GLU A 3 16.98 5.14 -5.26
C GLU A 3 15.74 4.29 -4.92
N ARG A 4 15.41 4.15 -3.65
CA ARG A 4 14.26 3.35 -3.21
C ARG A 4 12.95 4.09 -3.56
N ARG A 5 12.03 3.38 -4.19
CA ARG A 5 10.68 3.86 -4.54
C ARG A 5 9.68 2.83 -4.06
N ILE A 6 9.14 3.06 -2.87
CA ILE A 6 8.35 2.09 -2.12
C ILE A 6 6.86 2.42 -2.28
N GLY A 7 6.06 1.41 -2.63
CA GLY A 7 4.61 1.44 -2.49
C GLY A 7 4.18 0.64 -1.27
N VAL A 8 3.38 1.26 -0.39
CA VAL A 8 2.83 0.62 0.81
C VAL A 8 1.31 0.45 0.66
N TYR A 9 0.82 -0.77 0.88
CA TYR A 9 -0.59 -1.11 0.72
C TYR A 9 -1.13 -1.76 2.00
N VAL A 10 -2.05 -1.07 2.67
CA VAL A 10 -2.64 -1.50 3.95
C VAL A 10 -4.00 -2.14 3.68
N CYS A 11 -4.14 -3.41 4.04
CA CYS A 11 -5.35 -4.19 3.78
C CYS A 11 -6.35 -4.02 4.93
N HIS A 12 -7.63 -3.79 4.60
CA HIS A 12 -8.70 -3.82 5.61
C HIS A 12 -9.09 -5.27 5.98
N CYS A 13 -8.82 -6.21 5.06
CA CYS A 13 -9.26 -7.61 5.12
C CYS A 13 -10.77 -7.72 5.41
N GLY A 14 -11.55 -6.89 4.71
CA GLY A 14 -12.96 -6.68 5.04
C GLY A 14 -13.08 -5.92 6.36
N SER A 15 -13.47 -6.62 7.42
CA SER A 15 -13.55 -6.09 8.78
C SER A 15 -12.50 -6.68 9.72
N ASN A 16 -11.77 -7.73 9.30
CA ASN A 16 -10.87 -8.46 10.19
C ASN A 16 -9.72 -7.59 10.73
N ILE A 17 -9.19 -6.68 9.92
CA ILE A 17 -8.13 -5.73 10.33
C ILE A 17 -8.75 -4.38 10.67
N ALA A 18 -9.62 -3.87 9.80
CA ALA A 18 -10.19 -2.51 9.94
C ALA A 18 -11.11 -2.32 11.17
N ASP A 19 -11.65 -3.38 11.79
CA ASP A 19 -12.43 -3.24 13.02
C ASP A 19 -11.56 -2.97 14.26
N ILE A 20 -10.27 -3.31 14.19
CA ILE A 20 -9.32 -3.21 15.33
C ILE A 20 -8.25 -2.15 15.07
N VAL A 21 -7.79 -2.02 13.83
CA VAL A 21 -6.70 -1.14 13.43
C VAL A 21 -7.25 -0.01 12.57
N ASP A 22 -6.89 1.22 12.88
CA ASP A 22 -7.15 2.37 12.03
C ASP A 22 -6.22 2.33 10.80
N VAL A 23 -6.67 1.61 9.78
CA VAL A 23 -5.95 1.38 8.52
C VAL A 23 -5.68 2.67 7.74
N GLU A 24 -6.54 3.69 7.86
CA GLU A 24 -6.34 5.00 7.24
C GLU A 24 -5.22 5.76 7.95
N ALA A 25 -5.18 5.74 9.29
CA ALA A 25 -4.08 6.33 10.04
C ALA A 25 -2.75 5.63 9.73
N VAL A 26 -2.74 4.31 9.58
CA VAL A 26 -1.54 3.54 9.20
C VAL A 26 -1.07 3.89 7.80
N SER A 27 -1.97 3.94 6.81
CA SER A 27 -1.61 4.29 5.43
C SER A 27 -1.06 5.72 5.33
N LYS A 28 -1.68 6.67 6.03
CA LYS A 28 -1.22 8.06 6.12
C LYS A 28 0.16 8.18 6.79
N TYR A 29 0.38 7.47 7.90
CA TYR A 29 1.67 7.43 8.57
C TYR A 29 2.76 6.86 7.64
N ALA A 30 2.47 5.74 6.96
CA ALA A 30 3.40 5.12 6.03
C ALA A 30 3.78 6.05 4.87
N GLY A 31 2.84 6.84 4.36
CA GLY A 31 3.09 7.84 3.32
C GLY A 31 4.05 8.97 3.72
N GLY A 32 4.32 9.16 5.02
CA GLY A 32 5.30 10.11 5.53
C GLY A 32 6.72 9.55 5.72
N LEU A 33 6.93 8.24 5.49
CA LEU A 33 8.23 7.60 5.68
C LEU A 33 9.15 7.84 4.48
N ASP A 34 10.46 7.85 4.76
CA ASP A 34 11.49 8.02 3.73
C ASP A 34 11.33 6.98 2.60
N SER A 35 11.51 7.43 1.36
CA SER A 35 11.42 6.63 0.13
C SER A 35 10.02 6.04 -0.20
N VAL A 36 8.98 6.30 0.60
CA VAL A 36 7.60 5.91 0.26
C VAL A 36 7.00 6.93 -0.70
N VAL A 37 6.69 6.49 -1.91
CA VAL A 37 6.16 7.36 -2.98
C VAL A 37 4.65 7.22 -3.15
N VAL A 38 4.08 6.11 -2.68
CA VAL A 38 2.63 5.88 -2.64
C VAL A 38 2.28 5.04 -1.42
N ALA A 39 1.25 5.45 -0.69
CA ALA A 39 0.67 4.67 0.39
C ALA A 39 -0.85 4.67 0.22
N ARG A 40 -1.46 3.48 0.27
CA ARG A 40 -2.91 3.32 0.10
C ARG A 40 -3.43 2.30 1.09
N ASP A 41 -4.66 2.48 1.54
CA ASP A 41 -5.45 1.41 2.15
C ASP A 41 -6.54 0.93 1.19
N TYR A 42 -6.85 -0.36 1.25
CA TYR A 42 -7.88 -0.97 0.38
C TYR A 42 -8.51 -2.19 1.03
N LYS A 43 -9.78 -2.46 0.67
CA LYS A 43 -10.59 -3.50 1.32
C LYS A 43 -9.96 -4.89 1.27
N PHE A 44 -9.50 -5.29 0.09
CA PHE A 44 -8.94 -6.63 -0.16
C PHE A 44 -7.76 -6.54 -1.12
N ILE A 45 -6.55 -6.31 -0.60
CA ILE A 45 -5.35 -6.22 -1.43
C ILE A 45 -5.06 -7.52 -2.20
N CYS A 46 -5.45 -8.68 -1.67
CA CYS A 46 -5.28 -9.96 -2.35
C CYS A 46 -6.27 -10.21 -3.51
N SER A 47 -7.35 -9.45 -3.61
CA SER A 47 -8.35 -9.59 -4.68
C SER A 47 -7.80 -9.15 -6.03
N ASP A 48 -8.43 -9.56 -7.14
CA ASP A 48 -7.99 -9.14 -8.48
C ASP A 48 -7.90 -7.61 -8.64
N PRO A 49 -8.88 -6.80 -8.16
CA PRO A 49 -8.75 -5.34 -8.16
C PRO A 49 -7.58 -4.83 -7.30
N GLY A 50 -7.33 -5.45 -6.14
CA GLY A 50 -6.22 -5.08 -5.27
C GLY A 50 -4.85 -5.38 -5.88
N GLN A 51 -4.73 -6.53 -6.54
CA GLN A 51 -3.51 -6.89 -7.28
C GLN A 51 -3.29 -5.98 -8.50
N GLU A 52 -4.35 -5.63 -9.22
CA GLU A 52 -4.26 -4.73 -10.37
C GLU A 52 -3.89 -3.31 -9.96
N LEU A 53 -4.43 -2.81 -8.84
CA LEU A 53 -4.02 -1.54 -8.24
C LEU A 53 -2.51 -1.49 -8.01
N ILE A 54 -1.93 -2.52 -7.37
CA ILE A 54 -0.48 -2.59 -7.13
C ILE A 54 0.29 -2.61 -8.46
N LYS A 55 -0.16 -3.40 -9.45
CA LYS A 55 0.51 -3.47 -10.77
C LYS A 55 0.49 -2.14 -11.51
N GLN A 56 -0.61 -1.40 -11.42
CA GLN A 56 -0.74 -0.07 -12.01
C GLN A 56 0.20 0.92 -11.34
N ASP A 57 0.19 0.99 -10.01
CA ASP A 57 1.07 1.87 -9.25
C ASP A 57 2.55 1.54 -9.48
N ILE A 58 2.93 0.25 -9.61
CA ILE A 58 4.30 -0.13 -9.98
C ILE A 58 4.73 0.53 -11.29
N LYS A 59 3.88 0.50 -12.31
CA LYS A 59 4.17 1.09 -13.64
C LYS A 59 4.15 2.61 -13.60
N GLU A 60 3.11 3.20 -13.02
CA GLU A 60 2.86 4.64 -13.02
C GLU A 60 3.85 5.40 -12.12
N GLN A 61 4.06 4.90 -10.91
CA GLN A 61 4.95 5.51 -9.91
C GLN A 61 6.39 5.00 -9.99
N ARG A 62 6.68 4.06 -10.89
CA ARG A 62 8.00 3.43 -11.08
C ARG A 62 8.52 2.84 -9.78
N LEU A 63 7.68 2.05 -9.11
CA LEU A 63 8.07 1.41 -7.85
C LEU A 63 9.13 0.36 -8.09
N ASN A 64 10.08 0.26 -7.18
CA ASN A 64 11.06 -0.82 -7.16
C ASN A 64 11.01 -1.65 -5.87
N ARG A 65 10.13 -1.31 -4.93
CA ARG A 65 9.83 -2.07 -3.72
C ARG A 65 8.33 -1.99 -3.41
N VAL A 66 7.78 -3.05 -2.83
CA VAL A 66 6.38 -3.13 -2.41
C VAL A 66 6.30 -3.68 -1.00
N VAL A 67 5.46 -3.08 -0.17
CA VAL A 67 5.10 -3.56 1.16
C VAL A 67 3.59 -3.75 1.20
N VAL A 68 3.14 -4.92 1.64
CA VAL A 68 1.73 -5.23 1.88
C VAL A 68 1.58 -5.52 3.37
N ALA A 69 0.69 -4.79 4.03
CA ALA A 69 0.42 -4.86 5.47
C ALA A 69 -1.04 -5.22 5.73
#